data_AF-A0A975YAU7-F1
#
_entry.id   AF-A0A975YAU7-F1
#
_cell.length_a   1.000
_cell.length_b   1.000
_cell.length_c   1.000
_cell.angle_alpha   90.00
_cell.angle_beta   90.00
_cell.angle_gamma   90.00
#
_symmetry.space_group_name_H-M   'P 1'
#
loop_
_entity.id
_entity.type
_entity.pdbx_description
1 polymer ?
#
loop_
_entity_poly.entity_id
_entity_poly.type
_entity_poly.pdbx_seq_one_letter_code
_entity_poly.pdbx_strand_id
1 'polypeptide(L)'
;MGKTGIAAVDAAVVWSVAVVAIAGLVGLVGRGILRAVRGVARAATRVDQIADDWAGTPARPGVPERPGVMERLGGIEDRTTSIDDRITSIDARLTSVEHELHPNSGTSLRDAVDRVDVALNGSPPPPP
;
A
#
# COMPACT_ATOMS: atom_id res chain seq x y z
N MET A 1 -12.98 21.39 63.35
CA MET A 1 -12.95 22.68 62.63
C MET A 1 -13.87 23.63 63.40
N GLY A 2 -13.30 24.64 64.04
CA GLY A 2 -14.00 25.46 65.03
C GLY A 2 -15.11 26.29 64.40
N LYS A 3 -16.32 26.22 64.97
CA LYS A 3 -17.41 27.16 64.68
C LYS A 3 -16.98 28.52 65.19
N THR A 4 -16.93 29.52 64.32
CA THR A 4 -16.51 30.89 64.69
C THR A 4 -17.51 31.60 65.61
N GLY A 5 -18.67 30.97 65.87
CA GLY A 5 -19.75 31.51 66.69
C GLY A 5 -20.67 32.46 65.92
N ILE A 6 -20.28 32.87 64.70
CA ILE A 6 -21.04 33.76 63.82
C ILE A 6 -21.49 32.96 62.60
N ALA A 7 -22.78 32.63 62.54
CA ALA A 7 -23.36 31.77 61.50
C ALA A 7 -23.05 32.26 60.06
N ALA A 8 -22.95 33.57 59.85
CA ALA A 8 -22.63 34.17 58.57
C ALA A 8 -21.19 33.84 58.09
N VAL A 9 -20.22 33.80 59.01
CA VAL A 9 -18.81 33.52 58.68
C VAL A 9 -18.64 32.04 58.33
N ASP A 10 -19.24 31.14 59.12
CA ASP A 10 -19.19 29.70 58.85
C ASP A 10 -19.84 29.37 57.49
N ALA A 11 -20.97 30.03 57.15
CA ALA A 11 -21.62 29.87 55.85
C ALA A 11 -20.74 30.37 54.68
N ALA A 12 -20.11 31.54 54.82
CA ALA A 12 -19.25 32.11 53.78
C ALA A 12 -18.05 31.20 53.45
N VAL A 13 -17.47 30.54 54.46
CA VAL A 13 -16.37 29.58 54.26
C VAL A 13 -16.85 28.36 53.47
N VAL A 14 -18.01 27.80 53.81
CA VAL A 14 -18.57 26.63 53.10
C VAL A 14 -18.84 26.94 51.63
N TRP A 15 -19.45 28.09 51.34
CA TRP A 15 -19.72 28.51 49.96
C TRP A 15 -18.43 28.77 49.17
N SER A 16 -17.41 29.35 49.81
CA SER A 16 -16.12 29.60 49.16
C SER A 16 -15.45 28.28 48.73
N VAL A 17 -15.45 27.28 49.61
CA VAL A 17 -14.90 25.95 49.29
C VAL A 17 -15.71 25.26 48.20
N ALA A 18 -17.05 25.34 48.25
CA ALA A 18 -17.92 24.77 47.24
C ALA A 18 -17.66 25.39 45.85
N VAL A 19 -17.52 26.71 45.77
CA VAL A 19 -17.21 27.42 44.52
C VAL A 19 -15.86 27.00 43.96
N VAL A 20 -14.82 26.91 44.79
CA VAL A 20 -13.49 26.47 44.34
C VAL A 20 -13.52 25.01 43.83
N ALA A 21 -14.23 24.13 44.53
CA ALA A 21 -14.38 22.73 44.11
C ALA A 21 -15.09 22.62 42.74
N ILE A 22 -16.17 23.37 42.56
CA ILE A 22 -16.92 23.39 41.29
C ILE A 22 -16.05 23.98 40.17
N ALA A 23 -15.38 25.11 40.40
CA ALA A 23 -14.50 25.73 39.43
C ALA A 23 -13.35 24.80 39.00
N GLY A 24 -12.77 24.06 39.96
CA GLY A 24 -11.77 23.04 39.67
C GLY A 24 -12.30 21.91 38.79
N LEU A 25 -13.51 21.42 39.09
CA LEU A 25 -14.16 20.37 38.29
C LEU A 25 -14.51 20.85 36.88
N VAL A 26 -15.05 22.06 36.74
CA VAL A 26 -15.32 22.69 35.44
C VAL A 26 -14.02 22.86 34.65
N GLY A 27 -12.93 23.28 35.29
CA GLY A 27 -11.62 23.41 34.66
C GLY A 27 -11.07 22.06 34.16
N LEU A 28 -11.21 20.99 34.95
CA LEU A 28 -10.79 19.64 34.56
C LEU A 28 -11.62 19.10 33.39
N VAL A 29 -12.95 19.27 33.44
CA VAL A 29 -13.86 18.87 32.37
C VAL A 29 -13.56 19.68 31.09
N GLY A 30 -13.43 21.00 31.19
CA GLY A 30 -13.11 21.86 30.05
C GLY A 30 -11.75 21.51 29.42
N ARG A 31 -10.73 21.22 30.24
CA ARG A 31 -9.42 20.75 29.75
C ARG A 31 -9.53 19.38 29.07
N GLY A 32 -10.35 18.48 29.61
CA GLY A 32 -10.66 17.18 29.00
C GLY A 32 -11.29 17.35 27.62
N ILE A 33 -12.33 18.18 27.53
CA ILE A 33 -13.02 18.50 26.28
C ILE A 33 -12.05 19.10 25.26
N LEU A 34 -11.24 20.09 25.65
CA LEU A 34 -10.28 20.72 24.74
C LEU A 34 -9.23 19.73 24.22
N ARG A 35 -8.77 18.79 25.05
CA ARG A 35 -7.88 17.72 24.60
C ARG A 35 -8.57 16.77 23.63
N ALA A 36 -9.81 16.38 23.92
CA ALA A 36 -10.60 15.52 23.04
C ALA A 36 -10.80 16.19 21.67
N VAL A 37 -11.24 17.45 21.64
CA VAL A 37 -11.41 18.23 20.41
C VAL A 37 -10.12 18.31 19.61
N ARG A 38 -8.98 18.60 20.26
CA ARG A 38 -7.67 18.62 19.58
C ARG A 38 -7.25 17.24 19.07
N GLY A 39 -7.59 16.18 19.78
CA GLY A 39 -7.37 14.80 19.33
C GLY A 39 -8.16 14.50 18.07
N VAL A 40 -9.45 14.81 18.08
CA VAL A 40 -10.36 14.64 16.94
C VAL A 40 -9.90 15.47 15.73
N ALA A 41 -9.53 16.73 15.94
CA ALA A 41 -9.04 17.58 14.86
C ALA A 41 -7.79 16.99 14.18
N ARG A 42 -6.85 16.43 14.95
CA ARG A 42 -5.68 15.74 14.39
C ARG A 42 -6.07 14.46 13.65
N ALA A 43 -7.02 13.69 14.18
CA ALA A 43 -7.51 12.50 13.51
C ALA A 43 -8.16 12.84 12.16
N ALA A 44 -8.97 13.92 12.12
CA ALA A 44 -9.59 14.40 10.89
C ALA A 44 -8.56 14.74 9.81
N THR A 45 -7.48 15.46 10.16
CA THR A 45 -6.42 15.76 9.20
C THR A 45 -5.71 14.53 8.64
N ARG A 46 -5.62 13.43 9.42
CA ARG A 46 -5.04 12.17 8.92
C ARG A 46 -5.99 11.46 7.97
N VAL A 47 -7.28 11.47 8.28
CA VAL A 47 -8.29 10.88 7.40
C VAL A 47 -8.33 11.62 6.06
N ASP A 48 -8.22 12.94 6.09
CA ASP A 48 -8.15 13.79 4.88
C ASP A 48 -6.95 13.42 4.00
N GLN A 49 -5.76 13.29 4.59
CA GLN A 49 -4.55 12.85 3.88
C GLN A 49 -4.69 11.45 3.27
N ILE A 50 -5.34 10.53 3.98
CA ILE A 50 -5.62 9.18 3.45
C ILE A 50 -6.60 9.29 2.29
N ALA A 51 -7.68 10.08 2.43
CA ALA A 51 -8.64 10.27 1.35
C ALA A 51 -7.97 10.84 0.10
N ASP A 52 -7.09 11.84 0.25
CA ASP A 52 -6.30 12.42 -0.83
C ASP A 52 -5.35 11.39 -1.48
N ASP A 53 -4.69 10.53 -0.69
CA ASP A 53 -3.81 9.49 -1.24
C ASP A 53 -4.61 8.45 -2.05
N TRP A 54 -5.82 8.09 -1.58
CA TRP A 54 -6.69 7.14 -2.26
C TRP A 54 -7.30 7.71 -3.54
N ALA A 55 -7.83 8.94 -3.48
CA ALA A 55 -8.48 9.61 -4.61
C ALA A 55 -7.47 10.20 -5.61
N GLY A 56 -6.29 10.58 -5.13
CA GLY A 56 -5.32 11.39 -5.87
C GLY A 56 -5.55 12.88 -5.67
N THR A 57 -4.55 13.68 -6.04
CA THR A 57 -4.63 15.14 -5.98
C THR A 57 -4.37 15.74 -7.35
N PRO A 58 -5.26 16.62 -7.87
CA PRO A 58 -5.11 17.20 -9.19
C PRO A 58 -3.88 18.11 -9.26
N ALA A 59 -3.39 18.34 -10.48
CA ALA A 59 -2.30 19.29 -10.72
C ALA A 59 -2.68 20.70 -10.23
N ARG A 60 -1.69 21.39 -9.65
CA ARG A 60 -1.81 22.79 -9.20
C ARG A 60 -0.58 23.58 -9.66
N PRO A 61 -0.62 24.93 -9.75
CA PRO A 61 0.49 25.70 -10.29
C PRO A 61 1.82 25.36 -9.62
N GLY A 62 2.78 24.87 -10.41
CA GLY A 62 4.11 24.46 -9.94
C GLY A 62 4.19 23.10 -9.23
N VAL A 63 3.09 22.34 -9.09
CA VAL A 63 3.08 20.99 -8.50
C VAL A 63 2.32 20.03 -9.43
N PRO A 64 2.96 18.95 -9.90
CA PRO A 64 2.31 17.99 -10.78
C PRO A 64 1.17 17.25 -10.06
N GLU A 65 0.27 16.68 -10.85
CA GLU A 65 -0.75 15.77 -10.37
C GLU A 65 -0.12 14.58 -9.64
N ARG A 66 -0.82 14.10 -8.60
CA ARG A 66 -0.45 12.88 -7.88
C ARG A 66 -1.58 11.88 -8.07
N PRO A 67 -1.36 10.78 -8.82
CA PRO A 67 -2.40 9.81 -9.11
C PRO A 67 -2.83 9.07 -7.84
N GLY A 68 -4.12 8.76 -7.78
CA GLY A 68 -4.71 8.01 -6.67
C GLY A 68 -4.24 6.55 -6.64
N VAL A 69 -4.56 5.85 -5.54
CA VAL A 69 -4.22 4.42 -5.40
C VAL A 69 -4.84 3.57 -6.50
N MET A 70 -6.10 3.81 -6.85
CA MET A 70 -6.80 2.99 -7.85
C MET A 70 -6.19 3.12 -9.25
N GLU A 71 -5.78 4.32 -9.64
CA GLU A 71 -5.12 4.55 -10.92
C GLU A 71 -3.75 3.87 -10.96
N ARG A 72 -2.98 3.96 -9.87
CA ARG A 72 -1.70 3.26 -9.75
C ARG A 72 -1.85 1.74 -9.77
N LEU A 73 -2.91 1.20 -9.16
CA LEU A 73 -3.24 -0.22 -9.19
C LEU A 73 -3.63 -0.66 -10.61
N GLY A 74 -4.46 0.10 -11.32
CA GLY A 74 -4.77 -0.18 -12.73
C GLY A 74 -3.50 -0.25 -13.59
N GLY A 75 -2.58 0.71 -13.42
CA GLY A 75 -1.29 0.66 -14.12
C GLY A 75 -0.38 -0.50 -13.68
N ILE A 76 -0.57 -1.12 -12.52
CA ILE A 76 0.11 -2.37 -12.12
C ILE A 76 -0.57 -3.56 -12.80
N GLU A 77 -1.90 -3.61 -12.81
CA GLU A 77 -2.69 -4.66 -13.46
C GLU A 77 -2.39 -4.73 -14.95
N ASP A 78 -2.39 -3.61 -15.66
CA ASP A 78 -2.05 -3.54 -17.09
C ASP A 78 -0.64 -4.07 -17.38
N ARG A 79 0.33 -3.71 -16.54
CA ARG A 79 1.71 -4.21 -16.66
C ARG A 79 1.78 -5.71 -16.39
N THR A 80 0.96 -6.22 -15.48
CA THR A 80 0.91 -7.65 -15.16
C THR A 80 0.34 -8.43 -16.34
N THR A 81 -0.76 -7.96 -16.92
CA THR A 81 -1.32 -8.55 -18.16
C THR A 81 -0.31 -8.54 -19.31
N SER A 82 0.40 -7.42 -19.52
CA SER A 82 1.44 -7.35 -20.55
C SER A 82 2.60 -8.33 -20.30
N ILE A 83 2.94 -8.58 -19.04
CA ILE A 83 3.96 -9.57 -18.67
C ILE A 83 3.46 -10.98 -19.00
N ASP A 84 2.21 -11.30 -18.69
CA ASP A 84 1.62 -12.61 -18.99
C ASP A 84 1.60 -12.91 -20.50
N ASP A 85 1.26 -11.92 -21.32
CA ASP A 85 1.32 -12.04 -22.79
C ASP A 85 2.74 -12.33 -23.28
N ARG A 86 3.73 -11.65 -22.70
CA ARG A 86 5.14 -11.85 -23.05
C ARG A 86 5.64 -13.22 -22.62
N ILE A 87 5.23 -13.72 -21.46
CA ILE A 87 5.56 -15.07 -20.99
C ILE A 87 4.98 -16.10 -21.97
N THR A 88 3.71 -15.96 -22.33
CA THR A 88 3.05 -16.84 -23.31
C THR A 88 3.79 -16.87 -24.66
N SER A 89 4.24 -15.70 -25.14
CA SER A 89 5.04 -15.61 -26.37
C SER A 89 6.40 -16.29 -26.23
N ILE A 90 7.06 -16.14 -25.08
CA ILE A 90 8.34 -16.79 -24.80
C ILE A 90 8.18 -18.31 -24.77
N ASP A 91 7.13 -18.83 -24.11
CA ASP A 91 6.86 -20.26 -24.03
C ASP A 91 6.67 -20.86 -25.43
N ALA A 92 5.88 -20.22 -26.28
CA ALA A 92 5.69 -20.67 -27.67
C ALA A 92 7.01 -20.71 -28.46
N ARG A 93 7.86 -19.70 -28.29
CA ARG A 93 9.18 -19.65 -28.93
C ARG A 93 10.11 -20.73 -28.37
N LEU A 94 10.08 -20.97 -27.06
CA LEU A 94 10.89 -21.99 -26.42
C LEU A 94 10.49 -23.38 -26.91
N THR A 95 9.19 -23.68 -27.00
CA THR A 95 8.70 -24.92 -27.61
C THR A 95 9.17 -25.10 -29.05
N SER A 96 9.15 -24.02 -29.86
CA SER A 96 9.68 -24.08 -31.23
C SER A 96 11.18 -24.36 -31.25
N VAL A 97 11.96 -23.71 -30.38
CA VAL A 97 13.41 -23.97 -30.27
C VAL A 97 13.68 -25.39 -29.80
N GLU A 98 12.93 -25.87 -28.81
CA GLU A 98 13.04 -27.23 -28.30
C GLU A 98 12.76 -28.28 -29.39
N HIS A 99 11.79 -28.03 -30.25
CA HIS A 99 11.52 -28.86 -31.42
C HIS A 99 12.73 -28.92 -32.37
N GLU A 100 13.45 -27.81 -32.58
CA GLU A 100 14.62 -27.83 -33.45
C GLU A 100 15.84 -28.56 -32.86
N LEU A 101 15.92 -28.66 -31.53
CA LEU A 101 17.06 -29.22 -30.80
C LEU A 101 16.94 -30.72 -30.47
N HIS A 102 15.79 -31.33 -30.75
CA HIS A 102 15.56 -32.76 -30.60
C HIS A 102 15.49 -33.46 -31.97
N PRO A 103 15.79 -34.77 -32.05
CA PRO A 103 15.51 -35.54 -33.26
C PRO A 103 14.01 -35.51 -33.54
N ASN A 104 13.61 -35.09 -34.73
CA ASN A 104 12.21 -34.97 -35.14
C ASN A 104 12.02 -35.57 -36.54
N SER A 105 12.30 -36.87 -36.65
CA SER A 105 12.04 -37.67 -37.85
C SER A 105 12.64 -37.09 -39.15
N GLY A 106 13.75 -36.37 -39.05
CA GLY A 106 14.47 -35.80 -40.18
C GLY A 106 14.17 -34.32 -40.46
N THR A 107 13.22 -33.70 -39.75
CA THR A 107 12.76 -32.33 -40.06
C THR A 107 13.39 -31.25 -39.20
N SER A 108 14.02 -31.60 -38.07
CA SER A 108 14.66 -30.59 -37.21
C SER A 108 16.05 -30.17 -37.70
N LEU A 109 16.51 -29.02 -37.21
CA LEU A 109 17.90 -28.59 -37.35
C LEU A 109 18.88 -29.63 -36.80
N ARG A 110 18.56 -30.30 -35.68
CA ARG A 110 19.39 -31.39 -35.17
C ARG A 110 19.54 -32.53 -36.17
N ASP A 111 18.43 -33.00 -36.74
CA ASP A 111 18.48 -34.05 -37.76
C ASP A 111 19.28 -33.61 -38.99
N ALA A 112 19.18 -32.33 -39.38
CA ALA A 112 19.96 -31.77 -40.48
C ALA A 112 21.47 -31.78 -40.17
N VAL A 113 21.86 -31.42 -38.95
CA VAL A 113 23.26 -31.51 -38.48
C VAL A 113 23.74 -32.96 -38.47
N ASP A 114 22.95 -33.90 -37.94
CA ASP A 114 23.29 -35.33 -37.89
C ASP A 114 23.51 -35.89 -39.30
N ARG A 115 22.69 -35.48 -40.29
CA ARG A 115 22.89 -35.86 -41.70
C ARG A 115 24.21 -35.33 -42.26
N VAL A 116 24.57 -34.09 -41.96
CA VAL A 116 25.84 -33.51 -42.40
C VAL A 116 27.02 -34.23 -41.76
N ASP A 117 26.92 -34.55 -40.46
CA ASP A 117 27.96 -35.30 -39.75
C ASP A 117 28.18 -36.69 -40.36
N VAL A 118 27.09 -37.42 -40.66
CA VAL A 118 27.16 -38.71 -41.38
C VAL A 118 27.81 -38.57 -42.76
N ALA A 119 27.46 -37.53 -43.51
CA ALA A 119 28.01 -37.31 -44.85
C ALA A 119 29.53 -37.03 -44.84
N LEU A 120 30.04 -36.42 -43.77
CA LEU A 120 31.46 -36.11 -43.61
C LEU A 120 32.26 -37.24 -42.96
N ASN A 121 31.68 -37.91 -41.95
CA ASN A 121 32.40 -38.80 -41.05
C ASN A 121 32.04 -40.30 -41.21
N GLY A 122 30.99 -40.63 -41.98
CA GLY A 122 30.68 -42.00 -42.40
C GLY A 122 29.98 -42.90 -41.38
N SER A 123 29.62 -42.39 -40.20
CA SER A 123 28.92 -43.16 -39.16
C SER A 123 27.89 -42.31 -38.41
N PRO A 124 26.68 -42.83 -38.15
CA PRO A 124 25.63 -42.10 -37.43
C PRO A 124 25.94 -41.93 -35.94
N PRO A 125 25.47 -40.83 -35.32
CA PRO A 125 25.60 -40.63 -33.88
C PRO A 125 24.87 -41.73 -33.09
N PRO A 126 25.35 -42.10 -31.89
CA PRO A 126 24.69 -43.09 -31.04
C PRO A 126 23.28 -42.64 -30.65
N PRO A 127 22.31 -43.57 -30.53
CA PRO A 127 20.96 -43.23 -30.10
C PRO A 127 20.98 -42.63 -28.67
N PRO A 128 19.97 -41.79 -28.33
CA PRO A 128 19.88 -41.13 -27.03
C PRO A 128 19.74 -42.12 -25.86
#